data_AF-A0A7C6R006-F1
#
_entry.id   AF-A0A7C6R006-F1
#
_cell.length_a   1.000
_cell.length_b   1.000
_cell.length_c   1.000
_cell.angle_alpha   90.00
_cell.angle_beta   90.00
_cell.angle_gamma   90.00
#
_symmetry.space_group_name_H-M   'P 1'
#
loop_
_entity.id
_entity.type
_entity.pdbx_description
1 polymer ?
#
loop_
_entity_poly.entity_id
_entity_poly.type
_entity_poly.pdbx_seq_one_letter_code
_entity_poly.pdbx_strand_id
1 'polypeptide(L)'
;MRYTLSRWVRRAPRPVLSAAVFFAIAFVMNNSGLQNVGGAWKVVDHSSNMIWVLARGSALAFGAFYPFISAFMGLFGGFISGSEASTIAMFTKYHLLTSRMLNVNALVVTAATAIGGGLASVISPAKLQNAAATIDALGIESRVIRTAFLISVLITVVAAMIALIVA
;
A
#
# COMPACT_ATOMS: atom_id res chain seq x y z
N MET A 1 -30.80 -4.89 -16.93
CA MET A 1 -29.78 -3.81 -17.09
C MET A 1 -30.01 -2.61 -16.17
N ARG A 2 -31.19 -1.96 -16.15
CA ARG A 2 -31.48 -0.80 -15.26
C ARG A 2 -31.29 -1.07 -13.76
N TYR A 3 -31.67 -2.26 -13.29
CA TYR A 3 -31.49 -2.68 -11.89
C TYR A 3 -30.00 -2.77 -11.49
N THR A 4 -29.19 -3.42 -12.33
CA THR A 4 -27.74 -3.54 -12.13
C THR A 4 -27.08 -2.17 -12.10
N LEU A 5 -27.47 -1.28 -13.03
CA LEU A 5 -26.93 0.08 -13.11
C LEU A 5 -27.27 0.90 -11.85
N SER A 6 -28.52 0.84 -11.36
CA SER A 6 -28.91 1.62 -10.17
C SER A 6 -28.21 1.13 -8.89
N ARG A 7 -28.01 -0.18 -8.74
CA ARG A 7 -27.22 -0.79 -7.64
C ARG A 7 -25.76 -0.38 -7.73
N TRP A 8 -25.17 -0.40 -8.92
CA TRP A 8 -23.79 0.02 -9.14
C TRP A 8 -23.58 1.49 -8.78
N VAL A 9 -24.44 2.40 -9.26
CA VAL A 9 -24.34 3.84 -8.98
C VAL A 9 -24.42 4.14 -7.47
N ARG A 10 -25.20 3.37 -6.71
CA ARG A 10 -25.26 3.54 -5.24
C ARG A 10 -24.03 3.00 -4.50
N ARG A 11 -23.31 2.01 -5.06
CA ARG A 11 -22.21 1.31 -4.38
C ARG A 11 -20.82 1.79 -4.80
N ALA A 12 -20.64 2.16 -6.06
CA ALA A 12 -19.35 2.55 -6.63
C ALA A 12 -18.70 3.82 -6.02
N PRO A 13 -19.43 4.89 -5.63
CA PRO A 13 -18.80 6.14 -5.22
C PRO A 13 -17.88 6.01 -4.00
N ARG A 14 -18.27 5.22 -2.98
CA ARG A 14 -17.49 5.07 -1.74
C ARG A 14 -16.09 4.46 -1.97
N PRO A 15 -15.95 3.29 -2.62
CA PRO A 15 -14.63 2.71 -2.89
C PRO A 15 -13.83 3.55 -3.91
N VAL A 16 -14.49 4.16 -4.90
CA VAL A 16 -13.80 5.03 -5.87
C VAL A 16 -13.19 6.26 -5.20
N LEU A 17 -13.94 6.92 -4.30
CA LEU A 17 -13.44 8.07 -3.55
C LEU A 17 -12.26 7.70 -2.64
N SER A 18 -12.34 6.55 -1.96
CA SER A 18 -11.23 6.06 -1.13
C SER A 18 -9.95 5.84 -1.95
N ALA A 19 -10.06 5.16 -3.10
CA ALA A 19 -8.94 4.96 -4.00
C ALA A 19 -8.40 6.30 -4.56
N ALA A 20 -9.28 7.21 -4.95
CA ALA A 20 -8.90 8.53 -5.47
C ALA A 20 -8.13 9.36 -4.44
N VAL A 21 -8.58 9.37 -3.18
CA VAL A 21 -7.87 10.05 -2.09
C VAL A 21 -6.50 9.42 -1.87
N PHE A 22 -6.39 8.10 -1.90
CA PHE A 22 -5.11 7.41 -1.72
C PHE A 22 -4.12 7.72 -2.85
N PHE A 23 -4.58 7.74 -4.11
CA PHE A 23 -3.77 8.17 -5.24
C PHE A 23 -3.41 9.66 -5.18
N ALA A 24 -4.31 10.53 -4.68
CA ALA A 24 -4.01 11.94 -4.50
C ALA A 24 -2.89 12.13 -3.45
N ILE A 25 -2.92 11.38 -2.35
CA ILE A 25 -1.85 11.38 -1.34
C ILE A 25 -0.54 10.90 -1.97
N ALA A 26 -0.57 9.79 -2.70
CA ALA A 26 0.60 9.26 -3.42
C ALA A 26 1.17 10.28 -4.42
N PHE A 27 0.30 10.99 -5.13
CA PHE A 27 0.68 12.03 -6.08
C PHE A 27 1.36 13.20 -5.38
N VAL A 28 0.80 13.70 -4.27
CA VAL A 28 1.39 14.78 -3.47
C VAL A 28 2.73 14.35 -2.91
N MET A 29 2.83 13.15 -2.32
CA MET A 29 4.08 12.62 -1.81
C MET A 29 5.15 12.59 -2.90
N ASN A 30 4.83 12.00 -4.05
CA ASN A 30 5.78 11.79 -5.15
C ASN A 30 6.23 13.07 -5.86
N ASN A 31 5.41 14.14 -5.83
CA ASN A 31 5.66 15.38 -6.57
C ASN A 31 5.94 16.60 -5.67
N SER A 32 5.91 16.43 -4.35
CA SER A 32 6.30 17.48 -3.39
C SER A 32 7.75 17.93 -3.61
N GLY A 33 8.01 19.23 -3.46
CA GLY A 33 9.38 19.78 -3.52
C GLY A 33 10.05 19.74 -4.91
N LEU A 34 9.30 19.44 -5.97
CA LEU A 34 9.82 19.51 -7.33
C LEU A 34 10.00 20.98 -7.76
N GLN A 35 11.17 21.28 -8.31
CA GLN A 35 11.47 22.58 -8.91
C GLN A 35 11.88 22.38 -10.36
N ASN A 36 11.50 23.32 -11.23
CA ASN A 36 11.92 23.32 -12.62
C ASN A 36 13.35 23.87 -12.71
N VAL A 37 14.30 23.03 -13.09
CA VAL A 37 15.69 23.42 -13.29
C VAL A 37 16.09 23.01 -14.69
N GLY A 38 16.23 24.00 -15.58
CA GLY A 38 16.62 23.78 -16.97
C GLY A 38 15.58 23.00 -17.79
N GLY A 39 14.28 23.16 -17.50
CA GLY A 39 13.19 22.47 -18.20
C GLY A 39 12.85 21.09 -17.63
N ALA A 40 13.62 20.57 -16.68
CA ALA A 40 13.34 19.31 -16.00
C ALA A 40 12.84 19.54 -14.57
N TRP A 41 11.75 18.87 -14.20
CA TRP A 41 11.25 18.85 -12.82
C TRP A 41 12.02 17.83 -12.00
N LYS A 42 12.80 18.33 -11.03
CA LYS A 42 13.58 17.49 -10.12
C LYS A 42 13.52 18.01 -8.70
N VAL A 43 13.77 17.11 -7.75
CA VAL A 43 13.94 17.50 -6.34
C VAL A 43 15.30 18.19 -6.22
N VAL A 44 15.29 19.47 -5.85
CA VAL A 44 16.51 20.26 -5.64
C VAL A 44 16.88 20.26 -4.17
N ASP A 45 15.89 20.54 -3.31
CA ASP A 45 16.03 20.43 -1.87
C ASP A 45 15.31 19.18 -1.36
N HIS A 46 16.10 18.25 -0.85
CA HIS A 46 15.62 17.01 -0.26
C HIS A 46 14.68 17.22 0.93
N SER A 47 14.85 18.30 1.70
CA SER A 47 14.00 18.60 2.85
C SER A 47 12.56 18.98 2.45
N SER A 48 12.39 19.44 1.21
CA SER A 48 11.09 19.85 0.64
C SER A 48 10.29 18.70 0.01
N ASN A 49 10.87 17.49 -0.07
CA ASN A 49 10.22 16.33 -0.68
C ASN A 49 9.79 15.31 0.39
N MET A 50 8.49 15.03 0.45
CA MET A 50 7.91 14.11 1.44
C MET A 50 8.46 12.69 1.33
N ILE A 51 8.68 12.18 0.11
CA ILE A 51 9.26 10.84 -0.08
C ILE A 51 10.64 10.77 0.57
N TRP A 52 11.47 11.81 0.41
CA TRP A 52 12.78 11.85 1.01
C TRP A 52 12.73 11.97 2.53
N VAL A 53 11.89 12.86 3.07
CA VAL A 53 11.74 13.04 4.51
C VAL A 53 11.28 11.73 5.18
N LEU A 54 10.28 11.06 4.59
CA LEU A 54 9.77 9.78 5.09
C LEU A 54 10.82 8.67 4.97
N ALA A 55 11.52 8.59 3.83
CA ALA A 55 12.55 7.59 3.61
C ALA A 55 13.69 7.73 4.62
N ARG A 56 14.20 8.95 4.81
CA ARG A 56 15.24 9.22 5.80
C ARG A 56 14.77 8.92 7.22
N GLY A 57 13.56 9.35 7.59
CA GLY A 57 12.99 9.06 8.90
C GLY A 57 12.86 7.55 9.14
N SER A 58 12.44 6.80 8.13
CA SER A 58 12.30 5.33 8.22
C SER A 58 13.64 4.62 8.28
N ALA A 59 14.64 5.09 7.51
CA ALA A 59 16.00 4.56 7.58
C ALA A 59 16.60 4.76 8.97
N LEU A 60 16.42 5.95 9.58
CA LEU A 60 16.88 6.23 10.93
C LEU A 60 16.14 5.43 12.01
N ALA A 61 14.83 5.24 11.85
CA ALA A 61 14.00 4.55 12.83
C ALA A 61 14.20 3.03 12.82
N PHE A 62 14.33 2.43 11.64
CA PHE A 62 14.30 0.97 11.48
C PHE A 62 15.65 0.36 11.10
N GLY A 63 16.57 1.13 10.51
CA GLY A 63 17.88 0.63 10.10
C GLY A 63 17.78 -0.64 9.24
N ALA A 64 18.65 -1.61 9.51
CA ALA A 64 18.66 -2.91 8.83
C ALA A 64 17.36 -3.72 8.99
N PHE A 65 16.49 -3.37 9.95
CA PHE A 65 15.20 -4.05 10.16
C PHE A 65 14.10 -3.58 9.18
N TYR A 66 14.37 -2.55 8.38
CA TYR A 66 13.39 -1.99 7.44
C TYR A 66 12.73 -2.98 6.46
N PRO A 67 13.43 -3.98 5.88
CA PRO A 67 12.79 -4.97 4.99
C PRO A 67 11.67 -5.77 5.67
N PHE A 68 11.76 -6.00 6.99
CA PHE A 68 10.66 -6.61 7.74
C PHE A 68 9.45 -5.68 7.79
N ILE A 69 9.68 -4.39 8.04
CA ILE A 69 8.63 -3.38 8.17
C ILE A 69 7.89 -3.14 6.85
N SER A 70 8.59 -3.22 5.72
CA SER A 70 8.00 -2.93 4.41
C SER A 70 6.82 -3.84 4.05
N ALA A 71 6.86 -5.11 4.46
CA ALA A 71 5.74 -6.04 4.28
C ALA A 71 4.46 -5.55 4.99
N PHE A 72 4.57 -5.08 6.22
CA PHE A 72 3.44 -4.53 6.99
C PHE A 72 2.95 -3.20 6.42
N MET A 73 3.84 -2.38 5.86
CA MET A 73 3.43 -1.17 5.14
C MET A 73 2.58 -1.52 3.91
N GLY A 74 2.95 -2.59 3.20
CA GLY A 74 2.15 -3.18 2.13
C GLY A 74 0.77 -3.59 2.62
N LEU A 75 0.71 -4.39 3.68
CA LEU A 75 -0.55 -4.86 4.27
C LEU A 75 -1.46 -3.69 4.68
N PHE A 76 -0.89 -2.67 5.32
CA PHE A 76 -1.61 -1.47 5.75
C PHE A 76 -2.13 -0.66 4.55
N GLY A 77 -1.27 -0.37 3.58
CA GLY A 77 -1.66 0.41 2.40
C GLY A 77 -2.73 -0.29 1.58
N GLY A 78 -2.61 -1.61 1.41
CA GLY A 78 -3.58 -2.40 0.66
C GLY A 78 -4.93 -2.51 1.36
N PHE A 79 -4.93 -2.53 2.70
CA PHE A 79 -6.15 -2.61 3.49
C PHE A 79 -6.96 -1.32 3.40
N ILE A 80 -6.28 -0.17 3.52
CA ILE A 80 -6.90 1.16 3.43
C ILE A 80 -7.37 1.45 2.01
N SER A 81 -6.49 1.26 1.02
CA SER A 81 -6.81 1.59 -0.37
C SER A 81 -7.73 0.57 -1.04
N GLY A 82 -7.80 -0.65 -0.49
CA GLY A 82 -8.46 -1.79 -1.13
C GLY A 82 -7.76 -2.27 -2.40
N SER A 83 -6.54 -1.80 -2.70
CA SER A 83 -5.85 -2.11 -3.94
C SER A 83 -4.34 -2.27 -3.76
N GLU A 84 -3.84 -3.41 -4.22
CA GLU A 84 -2.40 -3.71 -4.26
C GLU A 84 -1.67 -2.74 -5.19
N ALA A 85 -2.24 -2.45 -6.37
CA ALA A 85 -1.63 -1.56 -7.35
C ALA A 85 -1.46 -0.12 -6.81
N SER A 86 -2.46 0.43 -6.12
CA SER A 86 -2.34 1.77 -5.51
C SER A 86 -1.31 1.80 -4.38
N THR A 87 -1.21 0.70 -3.62
CA THR A 87 -0.23 0.55 -2.54
C THR A 87 1.19 0.55 -3.09
N ILE A 88 1.44 -0.25 -4.13
CA ILE A 88 2.73 -0.29 -4.82
C ILE A 88 3.05 1.09 -5.42
N ALA A 89 2.10 1.71 -6.12
CA ALA A 89 2.30 3.04 -6.72
C ALA A 89 2.66 4.11 -5.67
N MET A 90 2.07 4.03 -4.47
CA MET A 90 2.35 4.95 -3.39
C MET A 90 3.75 4.75 -2.78
N PHE A 91 4.13 3.51 -2.49
CA PHE A 91 5.32 3.24 -1.71
C PHE A 91 6.58 2.93 -2.53
N THR A 92 6.51 2.69 -3.84
CA THR A 92 7.67 2.27 -4.64
C THR A 92 8.84 3.25 -4.54
N LYS A 93 8.63 4.55 -4.83
CA LYS A 93 9.72 5.55 -4.77
C LYS A 93 10.30 5.67 -3.35
N TYR A 94 9.44 5.59 -2.34
CA TYR A 94 9.81 5.62 -0.94
C TYR A 94 10.65 4.41 -0.53
N HIS A 95 10.26 3.18 -0.90
CA HIS A 95 11.04 1.97 -0.62
C HIS A 95 12.37 1.97 -1.36
N LEU A 96 12.40 2.37 -2.64
CA LEU A 96 13.64 2.48 -3.42
C LEU A 96 14.64 3.41 -2.73
N LEU A 97 14.18 4.59 -2.29
CA LEU A 97 15.03 5.57 -1.64
C LEU A 97 15.51 5.11 -0.26
N THR A 98 14.62 4.54 0.55
CA THR A 98 14.97 4.01 1.89
C THR A 98 15.97 2.85 1.76
N SER A 99 15.76 1.97 0.80
CA SER A 99 16.67 0.83 0.55
C SER A 99 18.06 1.29 0.14
N ARG A 100 18.17 2.33 -0.70
CA ARG A 100 19.46 2.94 -1.06
C ARG A 100 20.18 3.53 0.16
N MET A 101 19.46 4.21 1.05
CA MET A 101 20.04 4.79 2.27
C MET A 101 20.57 3.72 3.23
N LEU A 102 19.92 2.57 3.27
CA LEU A 102 20.27 1.45 4.15
C LEU A 102 21.19 0.41 3.51
N ASN A 103 21.51 0.57 2.23
CA ASN A 103 22.27 -0.39 1.43
C ASN A 103 21.67 -1.82 1.45
N VAL A 104 20.34 -1.92 1.34
CA VAL A 104 19.59 -3.19 1.21
C VAL A 104 18.98 -3.32 -0.18
N ASN A 105 18.63 -4.54 -0.57
CA ASN A 105 18.07 -4.87 -1.86
C ASN A 105 16.65 -4.32 -2.01
N ALA A 106 16.52 -3.27 -2.81
CA ALA A 106 15.24 -2.61 -3.02
C ALA A 106 14.20 -3.50 -3.70
N LEU A 107 14.60 -4.48 -4.52
CA LEU A 107 13.67 -5.44 -5.12
C LEU A 107 13.00 -6.30 -4.04
N VAL A 108 13.78 -6.79 -3.08
CA VAL A 108 13.26 -7.59 -1.94
C VAL A 108 12.29 -6.76 -1.11
N VAL A 109 12.67 -5.52 -0.76
CA VAL A 109 11.82 -4.61 0.01
C VAL A 109 10.49 -4.34 -0.71
N THR A 110 10.52 -4.04 -2.02
CA THR A 110 9.31 -3.78 -2.81
C THR A 110 8.46 -5.04 -3.01
N ALA A 111 9.08 -6.21 -3.16
CA ALA A 111 8.38 -7.49 -3.26
C ALA A 111 7.65 -7.81 -1.94
N ALA A 112 8.29 -7.59 -0.80
CA ALA A 112 7.66 -7.77 0.52
C ALA A 112 6.43 -6.86 0.68
N THR A 113 6.54 -5.59 0.25
CA THR A 113 5.41 -4.65 0.21
C THR A 113 4.29 -5.13 -0.71
N ALA A 114 4.61 -5.65 -1.90
CA ALA A 114 3.62 -6.17 -2.84
C ALA A 114 2.87 -7.38 -2.25
N ILE A 115 3.59 -8.32 -1.61
CA ILE A 115 2.99 -9.48 -0.93
C ILE A 115 2.03 -9.01 0.17
N GLY A 116 2.46 -8.09 1.04
CA GLY A 116 1.58 -7.51 2.06
C GLY A 116 0.34 -6.84 1.45
N GLY A 117 0.52 -6.04 0.40
CA GLY A 117 -0.57 -5.38 -0.32
C GLY A 117 -1.57 -6.35 -0.96
N GLY A 118 -1.08 -7.47 -1.50
CA GLY A 118 -1.91 -8.55 -2.02
C GLY A 118 -2.73 -9.22 -0.92
N LEU A 119 -2.10 -9.58 0.21
CA LEU A 119 -2.77 -10.18 1.37
C LEU A 119 -3.83 -9.26 1.99
N ALA A 120 -3.64 -7.94 1.89
CA ALA A 120 -4.60 -6.95 2.33
C ALA A 120 -5.91 -6.98 1.52
N SER A 121 -5.84 -7.42 0.26
CA SER A 121 -7.03 -7.54 -0.59
C SER A 121 -8.03 -8.55 -0.04
N VAL A 122 -7.55 -9.58 0.67
CA VAL A 122 -8.38 -10.62 1.30
C VAL A 122 -9.16 -10.06 2.50
N ILE A 123 -8.64 -9.02 3.16
CA ILE A 123 -9.18 -8.49 4.41
C ILE A 123 -9.81 -7.10 4.26
N SER A 124 -9.81 -6.53 3.05
CA SER A 124 -10.39 -5.20 2.82
C SER A 124 -11.93 -5.25 2.84
N PRO A 125 -12.60 -4.34 3.58
CA PRO A 125 -14.06 -4.39 3.76
C PRO A 125 -14.83 -4.34 2.42
N ALA A 126 -14.40 -3.50 1.49
CA ALA A 126 -15.07 -3.31 0.21
C ALA A 126 -15.03 -4.59 -0.66
N LYS A 127 -13.88 -5.30 -0.69
CA LYS A 127 -13.76 -6.55 -1.46
C LYS A 127 -14.55 -7.69 -0.83
N LEU A 128 -14.51 -7.83 0.50
CA LEU A 128 -15.27 -8.85 1.19
C LEU A 128 -16.79 -8.63 1.08
N GLN A 129 -17.25 -7.38 1.13
CA GLN A 129 -18.65 -7.06 0.91
C GLN A 129 -19.12 -7.41 -0.51
N ASN A 130 -18.26 -7.17 -1.51
CA ASN A 130 -18.55 -7.58 -2.88
C ASN A 130 -18.56 -9.10 -3.04
N ALA A 131 -17.60 -9.81 -2.43
CA ALA A 131 -17.54 -11.27 -2.46
C ALA A 131 -18.73 -11.93 -1.74
N ALA A 132 -19.13 -11.41 -0.58
CA ALA A 132 -20.33 -11.90 0.13
C ALA A 132 -21.60 -11.69 -0.70
N ALA A 133 -21.69 -10.59 -1.45
CA ALA A 133 -22.81 -10.32 -2.35
C ALA A 133 -22.88 -11.30 -3.53
N THR A 134 -21.77 -11.89 -3.99
CA THR A 134 -21.79 -12.83 -5.13
C THR A 134 -22.28 -14.22 -4.75
N ILE A 135 -22.30 -14.55 -3.46
CA ILE A 135 -22.77 -15.84 -2.92
C ILE A 135 -24.04 -15.70 -2.08
N ASP A 136 -24.74 -14.56 -2.19
CA ASP A 136 -25.95 -14.22 -1.41
C ASP A 136 -25.79 -14.36 0.12
N ALA A 137 -24.57 -14.15 0.64
CA ALA A 137 -24.25 -14.27 2.06
C ALA A 137 -23.92 -12.91 2.71
N LEU A 138 -24.62 -11.85 2.34
CA LEU A 138 -24.45 -10.53 2.96
C LEU A 138 -24.66 -10.61 4.48
N GLY A 139 -23.78 -9.99 5.25
CA GLY A 139 -23.79 -10.02 6.72
C GLY A 139 -22.75 -10.97 7.34
N ILE A 140 -22.12 -11.87 6.58
CA ILE A 140 -21.04 -12.73 7.09
C ILE A 140 -19.67 -12.05 7.11
N GLU A 141 -19.54 -10.86 6.53
CA GLU A 141 -18.26 -10.22 6.23
C GLU A 141 -17.40 -10.12 7.49
N SER A 142 -17.97 -9.63 8.59
CA SER A 142 -17.24 -9.45 9.86
C SER A 142 -16.64 -10.75 10.39
N ARG A 143 -17.35 -11.88 10.24
CA ARG A 143 -16.87 -13.21 10.63
C ARG A 143 -15.69 -13.63 9.76
N VAL A 144 -15.80 -13.43 8.45
CA VAL A 144 -14.74 -13.75 7.48
C VAL A 144 -13.52 -12.86 7.69
N ILE A 145 -13.70 -11.54 7.90
CA ILE A 145 -12.60 -10.60 8.15
C ILE A 145 -11.78 -11.08 9.35
N ARG A 146 -12.42 -11.47 10.47
CA ARG A 146 -11.69 -11.90 11.68
C ARG A 146 -10.75 -13.07 11.42
N THR A 147 -11.23 -14.09 10.71
CA THR A 147 -10.42 -15.27 10.38
C THR A 147 -9.35 -14.94 9.35
N ALA A 148 -9.72 -14.24 8.27
CA ALA A 148 -8.81 -13.86 7.21
C ALA A 148 -7.71 -12.90 7.69
N PHE A 149 -8.03 -12.01 8.63
CA PHE A 149 -7.07 -11.05 9.19
C PHE A 149 -5.90 -11.75 9.87
N LEU A 150 -6.17 -12.76 10.70
CA LEU A 150 -5.12 -13.53 11.37
C LEU A 150 -4.22 -14.24 10.35
N ILE A 151 -4.81 -14.84 9.32
CA ILE A 151 -4.07 -15.53 8.26
C ILE A 151 -3.23 -14.53 7.46
N SER A 152 -3.81 -13.40 7.04
CA SER A 152 -3.09 -12.34 6.31
C SER A 152 -1.92 -11.80 7.12
N VAL A 153 -2.10 -11.55 8.42
CA VAL A 153 -1.02 -11.09 9.30
C VAL A 153 0.07 -12.15 9.42
N LEU A 154 -0.28 -13.42 9.62
CA LEU A 154 0.70 -14.49 9.76
C LEU A 154 1.53 -14.69 8.48
N ILE A 155 0.90 -14.69 7.30
CA ILE A 155 1.63 -14.76 6.03
C ILE A 155 2.47 -13.50 5.82
N THR A 156 1.98 -12.33 6.23
CA THR A 156 2.77 -11.08 6.18
C THR A 156 4.01 -11.16 7.07
N VAL A 157 3.92 -11.73 8.27
CA VAL A 157 5.08 -11.99 9.15
C VAL A 157 6.09 -12.91 8.46
N VAL A 158 5.63 -13.99 7.83
CA VAL A 158 6.53 -14.91 7.12
C VAL A 158 7.25 -14.19 5.97
N ALA A 159 6.52 -13.43 5.15
CA ALA A 159 7.11 -12.63 4.07
C ALA A 159 8.09 -11.57 4.60
N ALA A 160 7.77 -10.92 5.72
CA ALA A 160 8.62 -9.96 6.39
C ALA A 160 9.93 -10.58 6.90
N MET A 161 9.85 -11.79 7.48
CA MET A 161 11.03 -12.54 7.93
C MET A 161 11.92 -12.94 6.76
N ILE A 162 11.33 -13.44 5.66
CA ILE A 162 12.09 -13.78 4.45
C ILE A 162 12.76 -12.52 3.89
N ALA A 163 12.04 -11.40 3.82
CA ALA A 163 12.59 -10.13 3.36
C ALA A 163 13.76 -9.66 4.23
N LEU A 164 13.65 -9.78 5.55
CA LEU A 164 14.73 -9.41 6.47
C LEU A 164 16.01 -10.23 6.26
N ILE A 165 15.88 -11.51 5.92
CA ILE A 165 17.03 -12.42 5.75
C ILE A 165 17.71 -12.24 4.39
N VAL A 166 16.94 -11.93 3.35
CA VAL A 166 17.41 -11.95 1.95
C VAL A 166 17.64 -10.54 1.36
N ALA A 167 17.22 -9.48 2.06
CA ALA A 167 17.39 -8.09 1.61
C ALA A 167 18.83 -7.59 1.77
#